data_AF-A0A0A9YPM4-F1
#
_entry.id   AF-A0A0A9YPM4-F1
#
_cell.length_a   1.000
_cell.length_b   1.000
_cell.length_c   1.000
_cell.angle_alpha   90.00
_cell.angle_beta   90.00
_cell.angle_gamma   90.00
#
_symmetry.space_group_name_H-M   'P 1'
#
loop_
_entity.id
_entity.type
_entity.pdbx_description
1 polymer ?
#
loop_
_entity_poly.entity_id
_entity_poly.type
_entity_poly.pdbx_seq_one_letter_code
_entity_poly.pdbx_strand_id
1 'polypeptide(L)'
;VLEVRTMSHQKWIESLKSWHRQHRGLDTKDSHLEFMRLAQYLGMYGVSYFPTKFQGVPVWLGVHPKGINIYEDNLIVPKISLKWIFIRMIHYSCRKFIIKTMLTQIMEYSFYMKSL
;
A
#
# COMPACT_ATOMS: atom_id res chain seq x y z
N VAL A 1 11.90 -13.85 6.21
CA VAL A 1 11.43 -15.05 5.43
C VAL A 1 12.35 -16.25 5.63
N LEU A 2 13.66 -16.12 5.40
CA LEU A 2 14.62 -17.20 5.68
C LEU A 2 14.83 -17.43 7.18
N GLU A 3 14.88 -16.35 7.98
CA GLU A 3 14.97 -16.44 9.45
C GLU A 3 13.73 -17.04 10.12
N VAL A 4 12.57 -16.95 9.46
CA VAL A 4 11.27 -17.45 9.99
C VAL A 4 11.03 -18.90 9.57
N ARG A 5 11.77 -19.42 8.58
CA ARG A 5 11.61 -20.79 8.10
C ARG A 5 12.67 -21.68 8.74
N THR A 6 12.24 -22.85 9.21
CA THR A 6 13.08 -23.98 9.68
C THR A 6 13.94 -24.63 8.58
N MET A 7 14.14 -23.96 7.45
CA MET A 7 14.71 -24.52 6.23
C MET A 7 16.11 -23.94 5.99
N SER A 8 17.09 -24.80 5.74
CA SER A 8 18.45 -24.36 5.45
C SER A 8 18.54 -23.60 4.12
N HIS A 9 19.54 -22.73 4.00
CA HIS A 9 19.81 -21.95 2.79
C HIS A 9 19.91 -22.82 1.53
N GLN A 10 20.56 -23.98 1.65
CA GLN A 10 20.72 -24.94 0.55
C GLN A 10 19.37 -25.47 0.03
N LYS A 11 18.49 -25.92 0.94
CA LYS A 11 17.15 -26.41 0.58
C LYS A 11 16.30 -25.31 -0.06
N TRP A 12 16.52 -24.05 0.33
CA TRP A 12 15.80 -22.93 -0.24
C TRP A 12 16.22 -22.68 -1.70
N ILE A 13 17.52 -22.71 -1.98
CA ILE A 13 18.06 -22.62 -3.34
C ILE A 13 17.54 -23.77 -4.21
N GLU A 14 17.53 -25.00 -3.70
CA GLU A 14 17.02 -26.16 -4.45
C GLU A 14 15.54 -26.01 -4.80
N SER A 15 14.73 -25.54 -3.86
CA SER A 15 13.32 -25.21 -4.10
C SER A 15 13.18 -24.15 -5.18
N LEU A 16 13.93 -23.04 -5.09
CA LEU A 16 13.91 -21.97 -6.09
C LEU A 16 14.31 -22.46 -7.48
N LYS A 17 15.37 -23.29 -7.59
CA LYS A 17 15.78 -23.93 -8.85
C LYS A 17 14.72 -24.86 -9.42
N SER A 18 13.93 -25.52 -8.58
CA SER A 18 12.81 -26.36 -9.01
C SER A 18 11.68 -25.49 -9.60
N TRP A 19 11.27 -24.43 -8.90
CA TRP A 19 10.26 -23.48 -9.38
C TRP A 19 10.69 -22.76 -10.66
N HIS A 20 11.96 -22.33 -10.75
CA HIS A 20 12.49 -21.71 -11.97
C HIS A 20 12.41 -22.64 -13.18
N ARG A 21 12.71 -23.94 -13.00
CA ARG A 21 12.61 -24.94 -14.09
C ARG A 21 11.18 -25.09 -14.64
N GLN A 22 10.15 -24.83 -13.83
CA GLN A 22 8.76 -24.86 -14.28
C GLN A 22 8.41 -23.72 -15.25
N HIS A 23 9.21 -22.66 -15.30
CA HIS A 23 9.01 -21.49 -16.15
C HIS A 23 9.95 -21.51 -17.38
N ARG A 24 10.54 -22.67 -17.72
CA ARG A 24 11.44 -22.81 -18.87
C ARG A 24 10.70 -22.45 -20.16
N GLY A 25 11.29 -21.55 -20.95
CA GLY A 25 10.73 -21.09 -22.23
C GLY A 25 9.88 -19.83 -22.14
N LEU A 26 9.65 -19.29 -20.93
CA LEU A 26 9.05 -17.98 -20.73
C LEU A 26 10.05 -16.88 -21.12
N ASP A 27 9.63 -15.92 -21.95
CA ASP A 27 10.49 -14.77 -22.26
C ASP A 27 10.73 -13.92 -21.01
N THR A 28 11.85 -13.21 -20.99
CA THR A 28 12.22 -12.34 -19.88
C THR A 28 11.17 -11.24 -19.66
N LYS A 29 10.56 -10.70 -20.73
CA LYS A 29 9.51 -9.70 -20.61
C LYS A 29 8.25 -10.26 -19.95
N ASP A 30 7.83 -11.43 -20.38
CA ASP A 30 6.66 -12.10 -19.82
C ASP A 30 6.90 -12.51 -18.36
N SER A 31 8.12 -12.96 -18.03
CA SER A 31 8.53 -13.24 -16.66
C SER A 31 8.44 -12.00 -15.76
N HIS A 32 8.96 -10.84 -16.22
CA HIS A 32 8.82 -9.59 -15.47
C HIS A 32 7.36 -9.15 -15.33
N LEU A 33 6.54 -9.35 -16.36
CA LEU A 33 5.13 -9.01 -16.32
C LEU A 33 4.38 -9.88 -15.31
N GLU A 34 4.60 -11.20 -15.30
CA GLU A 34 4.02 -12.10 -14.31
C GLU A 34 4.46 -11.75 -12.88
N PHE A 35 5.73 -11.38 -12.70
CA PHE A 35 6.21 -10.89 -11.41
C PHE A 35 5.42 -9.66 -10.95
N MET A 36 5.24 -8.66 -11.81
CA MET A 36 4.47 -7.44 -11.46
C MET A 36 2.98 -7.75 -11.25
N ARG A 37 2.40 -8.68 -12.03
CA ARG A 37 1.02 -9.15 -11.86
C ARG A 37 0.79 -9.78 -10.50
N LEU A 38 1.79 -10.45 -9.91
CA LEU A 38 1.72 -10.98 -8.56
C LEU A 38 2.04 -9.92 -7.50
N ALA A 39 3.09 -9.12 -7.71
CA ALA A 39 3.55 -8.12 -6.76
C ALA A 39 2.49 -7.05 -6.44
N GLN A 40 1.64 -6.70 -7.42
CA GLN A 40 0.56 -5.74 -7.21
C GLN A 40 -0.50 -6.15 -6.17
N TYR A 41 -0.55 -7.44 -5.78
CA TYR A 41 -1.45 -7.92 -4.73
C TYR A 41 -0.86 -7.75 -3.32
N LEU A 42 0.42 -7.39 -3.19
CA LEU A 42 1.03 -7.09 -1.89
C LEU A 42 0.38 -5.83 -1.30
N GLY A 43 -0.02 -5.87 -0.03
CA GLY A 43 -0.77 -4.78 0.61
C GLY A 43 -0.04 -3.43 0.70
N MET A 44 1.28 -3.43 0.51
CA MET A 44 2.12 -2.22 0.51
C MET A 44 2.56 -1.79 -0.89
N TYR A 45 2.21 -2.55 -1.93
CA TYR A 45 2.66 -2.27 -3.29
C TYR A 45 2.04 -0.98 -3.82
N GLY A 46 2.89 -0.07 -4.29
CA GLY A 46 2.46 1.19 -4.91
C GLY A 46 1.80 2.17 -3.93
N VAL A 47 2.03 2.02 -2.61
CA VAL A 47 1.50 2.92 -1.58
C VAL A 47 2.60 3.87 -1.09
N SER A 48 2.34 5.17 -1.15
CA SER A 48 3.18 6.21 -0.53
C SER A 48 2.63 6.59 0.84
N TYR A 49 3.42 6.39 1.89
CA TYR A 49 2.98 6.57 3.28
C TYR A 49 3.46 7.90 3.87
N PHE A 50 2.55 8.62 4.52
CA PHE A 50 2.82 9.90 5.18
C PHE A 50 2.34 9.87 6.63
N PRO A 51 3.22 10.14 7.61
CA PRO A 51 2.81 10.20 9.00
C PRO A 51 2.02 11.48 9.26
N THR A 52 0.86 11.36 9.91
CA THR A 52 -0.04 12.49 10.17
C THR A 52 -0.83 12.29 11.47
N LYS A 53 -1.76 13.19 11.77
CA LYS A 53 -2.72 13.01 12.87
C LYS A 53 -4.15 13.21 12.39
N PHE A 54 -5.03 12.26 12.70
CA PHE A 54 -6.46 12.37 12.48
C PHE A 54 -7.15 12.51 13.84
N GLN A 55 -7.86 13.62 14.07
CA GLN A 55 -8.52 13.91 15.35
C GLN A 55 -7.62 13.77 16.60
N GLY A 56 -6.32 14.10 16.45
CA GLY A 56 -5.32 13.99 17.52
C GLY A 56 -4.61 12.65 17.61
N VAL A 57 -5.15 11.59 16.99
CA VAL A 57 -4.56 10.25 16.96
C VAL A 57 -3.49 10.18 15.85
N PRO A 58 -2.27 9.69 16.15
CA PRO A 58 -1.26 9.43 15.12
C PRO A 58 -1.73 8.35 14.16
N VAL A 59 -1.71 8.66 12.86
CA VAL A 59 -2.09 7.73 11.78
C VAL A 59 -1.13 7.88 10.61
N TRP A 60 -1.17 6.92 9.69
CA TRP A 60 -0.51 7.03 8.39
C TRP A 60 -1.53 7.23 7.29
N LEU A 61 -1.27 8.20 6.42
CA LEU A 61 -2.00 8.38 5.18
C LEU A 61 -1.25 7.63 4.07
N GLY A 62 -1.88 6.67 3.42
CA GLY A 62 -1.31 5.96 2.27
C GLY A 62 -1.98 6.37 0.97
N VAL A 63 -1.24 7.00 0.07
CA VAL A 63 -1.73 7.37 -1.27
C VAL A 63 -1.35 6.29 -2.26
N HIS A 64 -2.31 5.78 -3.02
CA HIS A 64 -2.11 4.69 -3.99
C HIS A 64 -2.98 4.88 -5.24
N PRO A 65 -2.75 4.11 -6.33
CA PRO A 65 -3.46 4.30 -7.58
C PRO A 65 -4.99 4.19 -7.49
N LYS A 66 -5.53 3.49 -6.49
CA LYS A 66 -6.99 3.31 -6.33
C LYS A 66 -7.62 4.27 -5.32
N GLY A 67 -6.83 5.04 -4.56
CA GLY A 67 -7.37 5.97 -3.57
C GLY A 67 -6.38 6.43 -2.50
N ILE A 68 -6.95 6.83 -1.37
CA ILE A 68 -6.25 7.20 -0.15
C ILE A 68 -6.72 6.30 0.98
N ASN A 69 -5.77 5.70 1.69
CA ASN A 69 -6.01 4.84 2.83
C ASN A 69 -5.53 5.52 4.12
N ILE A 70 -6.18 5.19 5.24
CA ILE A 70 -5.78 5.63 6.58
C ILE A 70 -5.45 4.37 7.39
N TYR A 71 -4.26 4.37 8.00
CA TYR A 71 -3.71 3.25 8.76
C TYR A 71 -3.39 3.68 10.19
N GLU A 72 -3.69 2.82 11.16
CA GLU A 72 -3.41 3.06 12.58
C GLU A 72 -2.37 2.06 13.08
N ASP A 73 -2.73 0.77 13.12
CA ASP A 73 -1.93 -0.28 13.77
C ASP A 73 -0.76 -0.80 12.90
N ASN A 74 -0.95 -0.87 11.58
CA ASN A 74 0.03 -1.41 10.64
C ASN A 74 -0.16 -0.81 9.24
N LEU A 75 0.85 -0.94 8.37
CA LEU A 75 0.83 -0.37 7.02
C LEU A 75 0.22 -1.28 5.93
N ILE A 76 -0.24 -2.48 6.30
CA ILE A 76 -0.72 -3.49 5.35
C ILE A 76 -2.23 -3.40 5.20
N VAL A 77 -2.96 -3.36 6.31
CA VAL A 77 -4.43 -3.38 6.34
C VAL A 77 -4.95 -2.00 6.76
N PRO A 78 -5.59 -1.24 5.85
CA PRO A 78 -6.12 0.07 6.18
C PRO A 78 -7.37 -0.02 7.05
N LYS A 79 -7.54 0.92 7.98
CA LYS A 79 -8.78 1.08 8.77
C LYS A 79 -9.88 1.73 7.94
N ILE A 80 -9.50 2.74 7.15
CA ILE A 80 -10.40 3.49 6.27
C ILE A 80 -9.79 3.54 4.87
N SER A 81 -10.62 3.36 3.85
CA SER A 81 -10.21 3.43 2.44
C SER A 81 -11.15 4.33 1.66
N LEU A 82 -10.59 5.42 1.10
CA LEU A 82 -11.27 6.42 0.30
C LEU A 82 -10.91 6.21 -1.16
N LYS A 83 -11.87 5.78 -1.99
CA LYS A 83 -11.64 5.64 -3.43
C LYS A 83 -11.68 7.00 -4.13
N TRP A 84 -10.85 7.17 -5.16
CA TRP A 84 -10.81 8.42 -5.94
C TRP A 84 -12.18 8.86 -6.45
N ILE A 85 -13.00 7.91 -6.91
CA ILE A 85 -14.35 8.19 -7.45
C ILE A 85 -15.29 8.86 -6.45
N PHE A 86 -15.02 8.74 -5.14
CA PHE A 86 -15.83 9.37 -4.08
C PHE A 86 -15.19 10.62 -3.49
N ILE A 87 -14.02 11.05 -3.98
CA ILE A 87 -13.33 12.25 -3.51
C ILE A 87 -13.72 13.42 -4.41
N ARG A 88 -14.34 14.45 -3.83
CA ARG A 88 -14.76 15.66 -4.53
C ARG A 88 -13.60 16.64 -4.71
N MET A 89 -12.84 16.85 -3.64
CA MET A 89 -11.80 17.86 -3.60
C MET A 89 -10.78 17.53 -2.52
N ILE A 90 -9.53 17.88 -2.80
CA ILE A 90 -8.41 17.83 -1.86
C ILE A 90 -7.80 19.23 -1.80
N HIS A 91 -7.57 19.73 -0.60
CA HIS A 91 -6.85 20.99 -0.42
C HIS A 91 -6.01 20.97 0.87
N TYR A 92 -5.02 21.86 0.94
CA TYR A 92 -4.15 22.01 2.09
C TYR A 92 -4.14 23.46 2.54
N SER A 93 -4.34 23.69 3.83
CA SER A 93 -4.30 25.04 4.44
C SER A 93 -3.94 24.96 5.91
N CYS A 94 -3.10 25.89 6.40
CA CYS A 94 -2.73 26.00 7.81
C CYS A 94 -2.33 24.67 8.47
N ARG A 95 -1.50 23.86 7.79
CA ARG A 95 -1.07 22.50 8.21
C ARG A 95 -2.15 21.42 8.23
N LYS A 96 -3.35 21.72 7.75
CA LYS A 96 -4.43 20.76 7.57
C LYS A 96 -4.48 20.29 6.13
N PHE A 97 -4.36 18.98 5.95
CA PHE A 97 -4.69 18.31 4.69
C PHE A 97 -6.14 17.86 4.77
N ILE A 98 -6.98 18.34 3.85
CA ILE A 98 -8.43 18.18 3.92
C ILE A 98 -8.93 17.47 2.66
N ILE A 99 -9.64 16.36 2.85
CA ILE A 99 -10.31 15.59 1.80
C ILE A 99 -11.83 15.76 1.97
N LYS A 100 -12.50 16.30 0.96
CA LYS A 100 -13.96 16.36 0.91
C LYS A 100 -14.49 15.20 0.06
N THR A 101 -15.44 14.43 0.59
CA THR A 101 -16.06 13.32 -0.15
C THR A 101 -17.38 13.73 -0.78
N MET A 102 -17.84 12.92 -1.74
CA MET A 102 -19.16 13.02 -2.36
C MET A 102 -20.25 12.30 -1.54
N LEU A 103 -19.90 11.60 -0.45
CA LEU A 103 -20.83 10.78 0.33
C LEU A 103 -21.52 11.60 1.42
N THR A 104 -22.79 11.29 1.68
CA THR A 104 -23.67 12.06 2.57
C THR A 104 -23.33 11.92 4.07
N GLN A 105 -22.70 10.82 4.49
CA GLN A 105 -22.45 10.54 5.92
C GLN A 105 -21.22 11.24 6.49
N ILE A 106 -20.10 11.27 5.75
CA ILE A 106 -18.87 11.94 6.17
C ILE A 106 -18.40 12.83 5.02
N MET A 107 -18.73 14.11 5.12
CA MET A 107 -18.43 15.07 4.06
C MET A 107 -16.95 15.46 4.01
N GLU A 108 -16.20 15.32 5.11
CA GLU A 108 -14.83 15.84 5.22
C GLU A 108 -13.94 15.01 6.16
N TYR A 109 -12.70 14.77 5.73
CA TYR A 109 -11.60 14.26 6.54
C TYR A 109 -10.52 15.33 6.64
N SER A 110 -10.09 15.67 7.86
CA SER A 110 -9.04 16.66 8.11
C SER A 110 -7.88 16.03 8.88
N PHE A 111 -6.68 16.13 8.32
CA PHE A 111 -5.45 15.57 8.87
C PHE A 111 -4.45 16.68 9.19
N TYR A 112 -3.83 16.62 10.37
CA TYR A 112 -2.78 17.56 10.76
C TYR A 112 -1.41 17.04 10.35
N MET A 113 -0.81 17.71 9.37
CA MET A 113 0.53 17.39 8.89
C MET A 113 1.57 18.06 9.78
N LYS A 114 2.67 17.35 10.09
CA LYS A 114 3.86 18.00 10.64
C LYS A 114 4.43 18.95 9.59
N SER A 115 5.03 20.07 9.98
CA SER A 115 5.77 20.86 8.98
C SER A 115 6.94 20.01 8.49
N LEU A 116 7.17 20.02 7.18
CA LEU A 116 8.41 19.53 6.60
C LEU A 116 9.60 20.30 7.18
#